data_AF-A0A1Y3B0Y2-F1
#
_entry.id   AF-A0A1Y3B0Y2-F1
#
_cell.length_a   1.000
_cell.length_b   1.000
_cell.length_c   1.000
_cell.angle_alpha   90.00
_cell.angle_beta   90.00
_cell.angle_gamma   90.00
#
_symmetry.space_group_name_H-M   'P 1'
#
loop_
_entity.id
_entity.type
_entity.pdbx_description
1 polymer ?
#
loop_
_entity_poly.entity_id
_entity_poly.type
_entity_poly.pdbx_seq_one_letter_code
_entity_poly.pdbx_strand_id
1 'polypeptide(L)'
;MFFFKFFPGLTPYQGKKRCFGEFKCPSCHRKWMSGNSWANSGQMCVCCRIMVYPHKQRPLDKPDGLDVSDQSKEHPQHLCQKCTQLGYYCRQKTIPIDSPISVADDDTISCDPVANIQSAMIVEA
;
A
#
# COMPACT_ATOMS: atom_id res chain seq x y z
N MET A 1 37.72 -8.06 8.40
CA MET A 1 36.96 -9.04 7.61
C MET A 1 35.52 -8.55 7.56
N PHE A 2 35.19 -7.69 6.58
CA PHE A 2 33.83 -7.17 6.42
C PHE A 2 33.01 -8.26 5.72
N PHE A 3 32.19 -8.97 6.48
CA PHE A 3 31.18 -9.85 5.91
C PHE A 3 30.15 -8.96 5.18
N PHE A 4 30.28 -8.84 3.87
CA PHE A 4 29.15 -8.51 3.01
C PHE A 4 28.17 -9.69 3.10
N LYS A 5 27.31 -9.65 4.12
CA LYS A 5 26.11 -10.48 4.13
C LYS A 5 25.29 -10.01 2.94
N PHE A 6 25.14 -10.88 1.95
CA PHE A 6 24.12 -10.73 0.92
C PHE A 6 22.78 -10.70 1.65
N PHE A 7 22.24 -9.51 1.94
CA PHE A 7 20.92 -9.40 2.56
C PHE A 7 19.91 -9.71 1.46
N PRO A 8 19.13 -10.79 1.55
CA PRO A 8 18.17 -11.17 0.49
C PRO A 8 17.02 -10.15 0.32
N GLY A 9 17.01 -9.05 1.08
CA GLY A 9 16.09 -7.92 1.00
C GLY A 9 15.79 -7.35 2.39
N LEU A 10 14.93 -6.32 2.45
CA LEU A 10 14.54 -5.66 3.71
C LEU A 10 13.54 -6.48 4.53
N THR A 11 12.94 -7.51 3.93
CA THR A 11 11.90 -8.33 4.53
C THR A 11 12.15 -9.83 4.29
N PRO A 12 11.69 -10.73 5.17
CA PRO A 12 11.88 -12.17 4.97
C PRO A 12 11.26 -12.72 3.67
N TYR A 13 10.10 -12.20 3.26
CA TYR A 13 9.45 -12.58 2.01
C TYR A 13 9.94 -11.72 0.85
N GLN A 14 10.22 -12.35 -0.29
CA GLN A 14 10.75 -11.72 -1.50
C GLN A 14 9.90 -12.00 -2.76
N GLY A 15 8.67 -12.49 -2.59
CA GLY A 15 7.76 -12.74 -3.71
C GLY A 15 6.92 -11.53 -4.12
N LYS A 16 6.12 -11.70 -5.17
CA LYS A 16 5.31 -10.62 -5.78
C LYS A 16 3.92 -10.47 -5.17
N LYS A 17 3.41 -11.49 -4.48
CA LYS A 17 2.04 -11.50 -3.92
C LYS A 17 2.00 -10.82 -2.56
N ARG A 18 0.81 -10.37 -2.16
CA ARG A 18 0.55 -9.92 -0.79
C ARG A 18 0.65 -11.11 0.17
N CYS A 19 1.09 -10.86 1.40
CA CYS A 19 1.26 -11.86 2.45
C CYS A 19 0.81 -11.30 3.81
N PHE A 20 0.60 -12.19 4.79
CA PHE A 20 0.50 -11.79 6.19
C PHE A 20 1.88 -11.40 6.71
N GLY A 21 1.97 -10.28 7.43
CA GLY A 21 3.19 -9.85 8.11
C GLY A 21 2.95 -9.62 9.60
N GLU A 22 3.92 -10.04 10.41
CA GLU A 22 4.03 -9.69 11.83
C GLU A 22 5.09 -8.59 12.00
N PHE A 23 4.75 -7.57 12.77
CA PHE A 23 5.56 -6.38 12.97
C PHE A 23 5.84 -6.17 14.45
N LYS A 24 7.02 -5.61 14.77
CA LYS A 24 7.39 -5.17 16.11
C LYS A 24 8.15 -3.86 15.96
N CYS A 25 7.60 -2.77 16.51
CA CYS A 25 8.28 -1.48 16.47
C CYS A 25 9.57 -1.55 17.31
N PRO A 26 10.75 -1.16 16.77
CA PRO A 26 11.99 -1.18 17.55
C PRO A 26 12.06 -0.08 18.61
N SER A 27 11.23 0.98 18.47
CA SER A 27 11.20 2.10 19.42
C SER A 27 10.19 1.86 20.55
N CYS A 28 8.91 1.64 20.25
CA CYS A 28 7.87 1.47 21.29
C CYS A 28 7.50 0.00 21.58
N HIS A 29 8.14 -0.96 20.94
CA HIS A 29 7.92 -2.40 21.14
C HIS A 29 6.50 -2.94 20.87
N ARG A 30 5.54 -2.08 20.44
CA ARG A 30 4.21 -2.52 20.01
C ARG A 30 4.32 -3.54 18.88
N LYS A 31 3.45 -4.54 18.93
CA LYS A 31 3.32 -5.58 17.91
C LYS A 31 1.98 -5.44 17.21
N TRP A 32 1.97 -5.74 15.92
CA TRP A 32 0.74 -5.82 15.13
C TRP A 32 0.89 -6.81 13.99
N MET A 33 -0.26 -7.25 13.47
CA MET A 33 -0.34 -8.11 12.30
C MET A 33 -1.05 -7.36 11.18
N SER A 34 -0.70 -7.69 9.93
CA SER A 34 -1.36 -7.11 8.77
C SER A 34 -1.39 -8.11 7.63
N GLY A 35 -2.56 -8.25 7.00
CA GLY A 35 -2.68 -8.94 5.72
C GLY A 35 -2.11 -8.13 4.55
N ASN A 36 -1.64 -6.88 4.75
CA ASN A 36 -1.13 -6.00 3.71
C ASN A 36 0.39 -5.88 3.68
N SER A 37 1.05 -7.00 3.94
CA SER A 37 2.50 -7.09 3.86
C SER A 37 2.94 -7.43 2.43
N TRP A 38 4.07 -6.88 2.01
CA TRP A 38 4.67 -7.08 0.70
C TRP A 38 6.18 -7.23 0.84
N ALA A 39 6.82 -7.82 -0.16
CA ALA A 39 8.29 -7.83 -0.22
C ALA A 39 8.84 -6.40 -0.18
N ASN A 40 9.88 -6.21 0.62
CA ASN A 40 10.65 -4.96 0.75
C ASN A 40 9.82 -3.72 1.10
N SER A 41 8.65 -3.92 1.71
CA SER A 41 7.75 -2.84 2.15
C SER A 41 7.42 -2.98 3.64
N GLY A 42 7.40 -1.86 4.33
CA GLY A 42 7.05 -1.74 5.74
C GLY A 42 5.69 -1.11 5.98
N GLN A 43 5.37 -1.00 7.27
CA GLN A 43 4.26 -0.20 7.76
C GLN A 43 4.76 0.79 8.81
N MET A 44 4.24 2.02 8.74
CA MET A 44 4.54 3.05 9.71
C MET A 44 3.90 2.71 11.06
N CYS A 45 4.69 2.76 12.12
CA CYS A 45 4.18 2.63 13.47
C CYS A 45 3.27 3.82 13.81
N VAL A 46 2.03 3.54 14.23
CA VAL A 46 1.04 4.59 14.59
C VAL A 46 1.53 5.55 15.69
N CYS A 47 2.37 5.06 16.60
CA CYS A 47 2.85 5.86 17.72
C CYS A 47 4.17 6.58 17.42
N CYS A 48 5.16 5.86 16.87
CA CYS A 48 6.50 6.40 16.68
C CYS A 48 6.68 7.09 15.32
N ARG A 49 5.75 6.89 14.39
CA ARG A 49 5.82 7.39 13.00
C ARG A 49 7.09 6.97 12.23
N ILE A 50 7.78 5.91 12.68
CA ILE A 50 8.88 5.29 11.95
C ILE A 50 8.40 4.14 11.07
N MET A 51 9.10 3.90 9.96
CA MET A 51 8.83 2.76 9.09
C MET A 51 9.33 1.47 9.74
N VAL A 52 8.45 0.46 9.83
CA VAL A 52 8.77 -0.83 10.44
C VAL A 52 8.54 -1.93 9.42
N TYR A 53 9.58 -2.71 9.17
CA TYR A 53 9.51 -3.87 8.29
C TYR A 53 9.04 -5.11 9.06
N PRO A 54 8.26 -6.00 8.42
CA PRO A 54 7.81 -7.24 9.06
C PRO A 54 9.01 -8.13 9.37
N HIS A 55 8.99 -8.76 10.55
CA HIS A 55 10.02 -9.71 10.96
C HIS A 55 9.62 -11.16 10.67
N LYS A 56 8.34 -11.41 10.38
CA LYS A 56 7.83 -12.67 9.83
C LYS A 56 6.80 -12.36 8.75
N GLN A 57 6.81 -13.15 7.69
CA GLN A 57 5.81 -13.10 6.64
C GLN A 57 5.37 -14.51 6.24
N ARG A 58 4.08 -14.70 6.00
CA ARG A 58 3.50 -15.98 5.57
C ARG A 58 2.46 -15.76 4.47
N PRO A 59 2.29 -16.71 3.53
CA PRO A 59 1.25 -16.62 2.50
C PRO A 59 -0.13 -16.33 3.09
N LEU A 60 -0.99 -15.67 2.31
CA LEU A 60 -2.40 -15.50 2.67
C LEU A 60 -3.22 -16.78 2.45
N ASP A 61 -2.65 -17.78 1.78
CA ASP A 61 -3.35 -19.01 1.42
C ASP A 61 -3.76 -19.80 2.67
N LYS A 62 -4.99 -20.31 2.66
CA LYS A 62 -5.56 -21.11 3.73
C LYS A 62 -5.31 -22.60 3.43
N PRO A 63 -4.70 -23.40 4.32
CA PRO A 63 -4.76 -24.84 4.15
C PRO A 63 -6.20 -25.39 4.31
N ASP A 64 -7.06 -24.77 5.16
CA ASP A 64 -8.39 -25.34 5.51
C ASP A 64 -9.54 -24.30 5.58
N GLY A 65 -9.52 -23.21 4.82
CA GLY A 65 -10.67 -22.27 4.79
C GLY A 65 -10.81 -21.32 5.99
N LEU A 66 -10.03 -21.49 7.06
CA LEU A 66 -10.15 -20.77 8.35
C LEU A 66 -9.46 -19.39 8.47
N ASP A 67 -9.01 -18.75 7.40
CA ASP A 67 -8.51 -17.36 7.49
C ASP A 67 -9.68 -16.42 7.81
N VAL A 68 -9.63 -15.90 9.04
CA VAL A 68 -10.58 -14.99 9.68
C VAL A 68 -10.30 -13.52 9.37
N SER A 69 -9.35 -13.21 8.50
CA SER A 69 -9.15 -11.82 8.08
C SER A 69 -10.16 -11.41 7.01
N ASP A 70 -10.94 -10.39 7.34
CA ASP A 70 -11.82 -9.73 6.38
C ASP A 70 -10.98 -9.09 5.26
N GLN A 71 -10.99 -9.72 4.09
CA GLN A 71 -10.26 -9.26 2.91
C GLN A 71 -10.88 -8.01 2.27
N SER A 72 -12.13 -7.66 2.64
CA SER A 72 -12.79 -6.43 2.20
C SER A 72 -12.32 -5.23 3.01
N LYS A 73 -11.94 -5.44 4.28
CA LYS A 73 -11.50 -4.37 5.18
C LYS A 73 -10.31 -3.60 4.62
N GLU A 74 -10.53 -2.32 4.38
CA GLU A 74 -9.49 -1.39 3.96
C GLU A 74 -8.44 -1.22 5.07
N HIS A 75 -7.21 -0.93 4.65
CA HIS A 75 -6.12 -0.62 5.57
C HIS A 75 -5.73 0.84 5.46
N PRO A 76 -5.17 1.43 6.53
CA PRO A 76 -4.73 2.82 6.52
C PRO A 76 -3.59 3.01 5.52
N GLN A 77 -3.91 3.57 4.35
CA GLN A 77 -2.97 3.74 3.23
C GLN A 77 -1.76 4.59 3.59
N HIS A 78 -1.97 5.65 4.38
CA HIS A 78 -0.91 6.55 4.84
C HIS A 78 0.11 5.88 5.78
N LEU A 79 -0.18 4.68 6.29
CA LEU A 79 0.77 3.87 7.08
C LEU A 79 1.39 2.75 6.26
N CYS A 80 0.94 2.49 5.03
CA CYS A 80 1.46 1.44 4.18
C CYS A 80 2.52 2.01 3.23
N GLN A 81 3.78 1.58 3.37
CA GLN A 81 4.85 2.06 2.49
C GLN A 81 4.57 1.81 1.02
N LYS A 82 3.95 0.66 0.68
CA LYS A 82 3.63 0.33 -0.70
C LYS A 82 2.59 1.28 -1.28
N CYS A 83 1.52 1.61 -0.54
CA CYS A 83 0.54 2.61 -0.99
C CYS A 83 1.20 3.98 -1.18
N THR A 84 2.04 4.40 -0.24
CA THR A 84 2.78 5.67 -0.36
C THR A 84 3.69 5.71 -1.58
N GLN A 85 4.41 4.61 -1.87
CA GLN A 85 5.28 4.51 -3.04
C GLN A 85 4.52 4.47 -4.37
N LEU A 86 3.36 3.78 -4.39
CA LEU A 86 2.52 3.71 -5.58
C LEU A 86 1.77 5.03 -5.84
N GLY A 87 1.46 5.79 -4.79
CA GLY A 87 0.54 6.92 -4.86
C GLY A 87 -0.94 6.53 -4.90
N TYR A 88 -1.25 5.22 -4.86
CA TYR A 88 -2.61 4.68 -4.88
C TYR A 88 -2.72 3.39 -4.04
N TYR A 89 -3.95 2.88 -3.92
CA TYR A 89 -4.28 1.73 -3.08
C TYR A 89 -3.58 0.44 -3.53
N CYS A 90 -2.76 -0.16 -2.68
CA CYS A 90 -1.93 -1.31 -3.07
C CYS A 90 -2.68 -2.62 -3.35
N ARG A 91 -3.99 -2.71 -3.07
CA ARG A 91 -4.82 -3.85 -3.51
C ARG A 91 -5.53 -3.62 -4.85
N GLN A 92 -5.43 -2.43 -5.43
CA GLN A 92 -6.03 -2.14 -6.71
C GLN A 92 -5.40 -3.03 -7.78
N LYS A 93 -6.25 -3.69 -8.58
CA LYS A 93 -5.80 -4.41 -9.77
C LYS A 93 -5.36 -3.34 -10.78
N THR A 94 -4.08 -3.30 -11.13
CA THR A 94 -3.59 -2.42 -12.19
C THR A 94 -4.28 -2.80 -13.50
N ILE A 95 -5.13 -1.92 -14.04
CA ILE A 95 -5.48 -1.97 -15.46
C ILE A 95 -4.29 -1.35 -16.19
N PRO A 96 -3.63 -2.04 -17.15
CA PRO A 96 -2.50 -1.48 -17.86
C PRO A 96 -2.92 -0.20 -18.60
N ILE A 97 -2.23 0.90 -18.33
CA ILE A 97 -2.52 2.24 -18.87
C ILE A 97 -2.27 2.28 -20.40
N ASP A 98 -1.53 1.31 -20.93
CA ASP A 98 -1.23 1.18 -22.37
C ASP A 98 -2.15 0.24 -23.14
N SER A 99 -3.23 -0.28 -22.51
CA SER A 99 -4.21 -1.05 -23.27
C SER A 99 -5.08 -0.07 -24.08
N PRO A 100 -5.22 -0.23 -25.41
CA PRO A 100 -6.13 0.60 -26.18
C PRO A 100 -7.51 0.51 -25.56
N ILE A 101 -8.08 1.67 -25.24
CA ILE A 101 -9.38 1.82 -24.62
C ILE A 101 -10.42 1.13 -25.51
N SER A 102 -10.82 -0.10 -25.20
CA SER A 102 -12.12 -0.62 -25.60
C SER A 102 -13.14 -0.03 -24.63
N VAL A 103 -13.71 1.10 -25.01
CA VAL A 103 -14.92 1.64 -24.40
C VAL A 103 -16.04 0.60 -24.53
N ALA A 104 -16.35 -0.05 -23.40
CA ALA A 104 -17.49 -0.92 -23.13
C ALA A 104 -17.29 -1.41 -21.68
N ASP A 105 -18.03 -1.06 -20.62
CA ASP A 105 -19.38 -0.53 -20.46
C ASP A 105 -19.48 0.14 -19.06
N ASP A 106 -20.25 1.22 -18.98
CA ASP A 106 -21.12 1.71 -17.88
C ASP A 106 -20.84 1.38 -16.40
N ASP A 107 -20.48 2.42 -15.62
CA ASP A 107 -21.13 2.78 -14.34
C ASP A 107 -20.50 4.08 -13.79
N THR A 108 -21.00 5.20 -14.31
CA THR A 108 -21.07 6.55 -13.71
C THR A 108 -20.05 6.95 -12.61
N ILE A 109 -19.00 7.69 -12.99
CA ILE A 109 -18.51 8.81 -12.17
C ILE A 109 -19.34 10.04 -12.56
N SER A 110 -20.32 10.35 -11.73
CA SER A 110 -20.94 11.67 -11.66
C SER A 110 -20.15 12.48 -10.62
N CYS A 111 -19.22 13.30 -11.08
CA CYS A 111 -18.92 14.55 -10.40
C CYS A 111 -19.02 15.67 -11.44
N ASP A 112 -20.18 16.30 -11.48
CA ASP A 112 -20.45 17.49 -12.28
C ASP A 112 -19.44 18.62 -12.04
N PRO A 113 -19.25 19.52 -13.03
CA PRO A 113 -18.23 20.54 -13.01
C PRO A 113 -18.70 21.77 -12.23
N VAL A 114 -17.96 22.21 -11.21
CA VAL A 114 -18.14 23.54 -10.63
C VAL A 114 -17.11 24.50 -11.24
N ALA A 115 -17.62 25.25 -12.22
CA ALA A 115 -17.37 26.66 -12.49
C ALA A 115 -15.94 27.22 -12.32
N ASN A 116 -15.39 27.56 -13.49
CA ASN A 116 -14.51 28.68 -13.78
C ASN A 116 -14.65 29.87 -12.81
N ILE A 117 -13.55 30.29 -12.19
CA ILE A 117 -13.35 31.68 -11.74
C ILE A 117 -12.04 32.18 -12.34
N GLN A 118 -12.21 33.00 -13.39
CA GLN A 118 -11.19 33.80 -14.03
C GLN A 118 -10.63 34.81 -13.02
N SER A 119 -9.36 34.69 -12.66
CA SER A 119 -8.62 35.74 -11.96
C SER A 119 -7.69 36.45 -12.92
N ALA A 120 -8.08 37.65 -13.35
CA ALA A 120 -7.17 38.66 -13.89
C ALA A 120 -7.74 40.05 -13.61
N MET A 121 -7.32 40.63 -12.49
CA MET A 121 -7.31 42.07 -12.30
C MET A 121 -6.04 42.59 -12.96
N ILE A 122 -6.16 43.28 -14.09
CA ILE A 122 -5.17 44.29 -14.50
C ILE A 122 -5.97 45.55 -14.81
N VAL A 123 -5.78 46.53 -13.93
CA VAL A 123 -6.20 47.92 -14.07
C VAL A 123 -5.38 48.58 -15.17
N GLU A 124 -6.05 49.21 -16.12
CA GLU A 124 -5.41 50.18 -17.01
C GLU A 124 -5.33 51.55 -16.33
N ALA A 125 -4.21 52.24 -16.58
CA ALA A 125 -4.05 53.68 -16.45
C ALA A 125 -3.09 54.15 -17.56
#